data_AF-A0A2X4TTV8-F1
#
_entry.id   AF-A0A2X4TTV8-F1
#
_cell.length_a   1.000
_cell.length_b   1.000
_cell.length_c   1.000
_cell.angle_alpha   90.00
_cell.angle_beta   90.00
_cell.angle_gamma   90.00
#
_symmetry.space_group_name_H-M   'P 1'
#
loop_
_entity.id
_entity.type
_entity.pdbx_description
1 polymer ?
#
loop_
_entity_poly.entity_id
_entity_poly.type
_entity_poly.pdbx_seq_one_letter_code
_entity_poly.pdbx_strand_id
1 'polypeptide(L)'
;MKKTVAALFGAGVVLFAGACGSSDGTASADETTTTTTTTSASSSAQGGAGVQLGNSYEDNCEALLPYLDELEGWGQDRVQAAQAVADAQQQLPQWQELDAGQQADTLRAIENAGKGEC
;
A
#
# COMPACT_ATOMS: atom_id res chain seq x y z
N MET A 1 -10.83 6.43 -42.89
CA MET A 1 -10.03 7.64 -43.14
C MET A 1 -9.01 7.79 -42.02
N LYS A 2 -7.72 7.95 -42.36
CA LYS A 2 -6.65 8.76 -41.71
C LYS A 2 -6.79 8.94 -40.17
N LYS A 3 -5.81 8.62 -39.32
CA LYS A 3 -4.43 9.15 -39.35
C LYS A 3 -3.47 8.29 -38.52
N THR A 4 -2.32 8.03 -39.12
CA THR A 4 -1.02 7.72 -38.50
C THR A 4 -0.58 8.77 -37.48
N VAL A 5 -0.01 8.33 -36.36
CA VAL A 5 1.04 9.08 -35.64
C VAL A 5 2.09 8.09 -35.15
N ALA A 6 3.31 8.25 -35.66
CA ALA A 6 4.53 7.71 -35.10
C ALA A 6 5.10 8.73 -34.09
N ALA A 7 5.67 8.26 -32.99
CA ALA A 7 6.56 9.06 -32.16
C ALA A 7 7.66 8.16 -31.57
N LEU A 8 8.88 8.43 -32.02
CA LEU A 8 10.16 7.95 -31.50
C LEU A 8 10.42 8.52 -30.10
N PHE A 9 10.78 7.65 -29.15
CA PHE A 9 11.75 7.89 -28.07
C PHE A 9 12.34 6.49 -27.77
N GLY A 10 13.62 6.18 -27.89
CA GLY A 10 14.80 7.01 -27.65
C GLY A 10 15.51 6.46 -26.41
N ALA A 11 16.44 5.52 -26.63
CA ALA A 11 17.57 5.09 -25.78
C ALA A 11 17.45 5.10 -24.24
N GLY A 12 17.71 3.93 -23.63
CA GLY A 12 18.04 3.86 -22.19
C GLY A 12 18.16 2.45 -21.65
N VAL A 13 19.13 1.67 -22.12
CA VAL A 13 19.59 0.46 -21.40
C VAL A 13 20.35 0.92 -20.16
N VAL A 14 19.90 0.51 -18.97
CA VAL A 14 20.76 0.48 -17.78
C VAL A 14 20.64 -0.91 -17.15
N LEU A 15 21.58 -1.77 -17.52
CA LEU A 15 21.98 -2.92 -16.73
C LEU A 15 22.88 -2.42 -15.60
N PHE A 16 22.49 -2.61 -14.35
CA PHE A 16 23.43 -2.66 -13.24
C PHE A 16 23.23 -3.98 -12.47
N ALA A 17 23.98 -4.98 -12.92
CA ALA A 17 24.44 -6.06 -12.07
C ALA A 17 25.74 -5.59 -11.41
N GLY A 18 25.87 -5.78 -10.09
CA GLY A 18 27.15 -5.64 -9.41
C GLY A 18 27.07 -5.26 -7.95
N ALA A 19 27.03 -6.27 -7.07
CA ALA A 19 27.93 -6.38 -5.91
C ALA A 19 27.58 -7.65 -5.12
N CYS A 20 28.18 -8.76 -5.56
CA CYS A 20 28.56 -9.87 -4.70
C CYS A 20 30.02 -9.62 -4.28
N GLY A 21 30.35 -9.84 -3.00
CA GLY A 21 31.72 -9.81 -2.46
C GLY A 21 32.03 -8.53 -1.66
N SER A 22 32.55 -8.57 -0.44
CA SER A 22 33.30 -9.63 0.23
C SER A 22 33.20 -9.50 1.75
N SER A 23 33.32 -10.65 2.41
CA SER A 23 33.56 -10.82 3.83
C SER A 23 34.83 -10.10 4.29
N ASP A 24 34.76 -9.42 5.44
CA ASP A 24 35.92 -9.14 6.29
C ASP A 24 35.47 -9.22 7.75
N GLY A 25 36.18 -10.01 8.55
CA GLY A 25 35.80 -10.36 9.91
C GLY A 25 36.49 -9.46 10.95
N THR A 26 35.84 -9.24 12.09
CA THR A 26 36.49 -8.93 13.37
C THR A 26 35.54 -9.25 14.52
N ALA A 27 36.08 -9.93 15.53
CA ALA A 27 35.39 -10.54 16.65
C ALA A 27 35.05 -9.55 17.78
N SER A 28 33.88 -9.73 18.40
CA SER A 28 33.72 -9.99 19.86
C SER A 28 32.33 -9.60 20.35
N ALA A 29 31.68 -10.59 20.96
CA ALA A 29 30.66 -10.55 22.00
C ALA A 29 29.71 -9.34 22.05
N ASP A 30 28.47 -9.58 21.64
CA ASP A 30 27.33 -9.36 22.53
C ASP A 30 26.25 -10.39 22.14
N GLU A 31 25.64 -11.06 23.12
CA GLU A 31 24.51 -11.96 22.89
C GLU A 31 23.27 -11.14 22.50
N THR A 32 23.28 -10.59 21.29
CA THR A 32 22.09 -9.97 20.72
C THR A 32 21.24 -11.10 20.14
N THR A 33 20.12 -11.36 20.81
CA THR A 33 19.01 -12.14 20.27
C THR A 33 18.62 -11.55 18.92
N THR A 34 19.09 -12.16 17.84
CA THR A 34 18.61 -11.89 16.48
C THR A 34 17.20 -12.44 16.40
N THR A 35 16.21 -11.61 16.74
CA THR A 35 14.85 -11.80 16.25
C THR A 35 14.89 -11.53 14.77
N THR A 36 15.11 -12.58 13.98
CA THR A 36 14.83 -12.58 12.55
C THR A 36 13.31 -12.50 12.40
N THR A 37 12.75 -11.28 12.46
CA THR A 37 11.44 -11.06 11.87
C THR A 37 11.65 -11.14 10.37
N THR A 38 11.48 -12.35 9.84
CA THR A 38 11.20 -12.52 8.42
C THR A 38 9.88 -11.80 8.19
N THR A 39 9.93 -10.51 7.87
CA THR A 39 8.80 -9.84 7.24
C THR A 39 8.68 -10.50 5.89
N SER A 40 7.86 -11.56 5.86
CA SER A 40 7.28 -12.06 4.63
C SER A 40 6.81 -10.82 3.87
N ALA A 41 7.44 -10.54 2.74
CA ALA A 41 6.88 -9.65 1.76
C ALA A 41 5.60 -10.34 1.30
N SER A 42 4.52 -10.12 2.05
CA SER A 42 3.17 -10.38 1.57
C SER A 42 3.05 -9.48 0.36
N SER A 43 2.90 -10.10 -0.80
CA SER A 43 2.44 -9.46 -2.02
C SER A 43 0.99 -9.01 -1.78
N SER A 44 0.80 -8.04 -0.89
CA SER A 44 -0.47 -7.38 -0.65
C SER A 44 -0.70 -6.52 -1.87
N ALA A 45 -1.63 -6.94 -2.70
CA ALA A 45 -2.13 -6.10 -3.76
C ALA A 45 -2.46 -4.73 -3.17
N GLN A 46 -1.73 -3.72 -3.64
CA GLN A 46 -1.84 -2.36 -3.14
C GLN A 46 -3.19 -1.79 -3.58
N GLY A 47 -4.19 -1.97 -2.73
CA GLY A 47 -5.31 -1.06 -2.66
C GLY A 47 -4.80 0.30 -2.20
N GLY A 48 -5.24 1.38 -2.84
CA GLY A 48 -4.77 2.72 -2.56
C GLY A 48 -4.89 3.08 -1.07
N ALA A 49 -3.99 3.96 -0.60
CA ALA A 49 -4.00 4.55 0.73
C ALA A 49 -3.71 3.64 1.94
N GLY A 50 -3.13 2.45 1.73
CA GLY A 50 -2.76 1.55 2.83
C GLY A 50 -3.85 0.55 3.22
N VAL A 51 -5.04 0.66 2.61
CA VAL A 51 -6.14 -0.31 2.77
C VAL A 51 -5.83 -1.58 2.00
N GLN A 52 -5.77 -2.70 2.71
CA GLN A 52 -5.53 -4.03 2.19
C GLN A 52 -6.83 -4.83 2.14
N LEU A 53 -7.26 -5.13 0.93
CA LEU A 53 -8.44 -5.96 0.67
C LEU A 53 -8.28 -7.33 1.36
N GLY A 54 -9.28 -7.70 2.15
CA GLY A 54 -9.30 -8.96 2.90
C GLY A 54 -8.69 -8.89 4.31
N ASN A 55 -8.08 -7.77 4.71
CA ASN A 55 -7.69 -7.55 6.10
C ASN A 55 -8.90 -7.22 6.99
N SER A 56 -8.70 -7.30 8.31
CA SER A 56 -9.74 -6.99 9.30
C SER A 56 -10.16 -5.52 9.26
N TYR A 57 -11.28 -5.23 9.93
CA TYR A 57 -11.74 -3.85 10.12
C TYR A 57 -10.67 -3.01 10.83
N GLU A 58 -10.13 -3.48 11.96
CA GLU A 58 -9.16 -2.72 12.75
C GLU A 58 -7.89 -2.40 11.94
N ASP A 59 -7.34 -3.41 11.24
CA ASP A 59 -6.12 -3.25 10.43
C ASP A 59 -6.31 -2.21 9.31
N ASN A 60 -7.45 -2.25 8.61
CA ASN A 60 -7.73 -1.30 7.55
C ASN A 60 -8.02 0.10 8.07
N CYS A 61 -8.63 0.21 9.26
CA CYS A 61 -8.95 1.50 9.87
C CYS A 61 -7.66 2.21 10.29
N GLU A 62 -6.78 1.53 11.04
CA GLU A 62 -5.51 2.08 11.50
C GLU A 62 -4.54 2.37 10.35
N ALA A 63 -4.49 1.50 9.34
CA ALA A 63 -3.61 1.70 8.18
C ALA A 63 -3.97 2.94 7.35
N LEU A 64 -5.24 3.36 7.37
CA LEU A 64 -5.73 4.48 6.59
C LEU A 64 -5.56 5.84 7.29
N LEU A 65 -5.52 5.87 8.63
CA LEU A 65 -5.34 7.09 9.43
C LEU A 65 -4.15 7.98 8.98
N PRO A 66 -2.91 7.46 8.80
CA PRO A 66 -1.78 8.32 8.43
C PRO A 66 -1.95 8.95 7.05
N TYR A 67 -2.58 8.26 6.11
CA TYR A 67 -2.87 8.81 4.78
C TYR A 67 -3.89 9.95 4.87
N LEU A 68 -4.96 9.75 5.64
CA LEU A 68 -6.01 10.74 5.82
C LEU A 68 -5.53 11.98 6.59
N ASP A 69 -4.63 11.81 7.57
CA ASP A 69 -4.01 12.92 8.29
C ASP A 69 -3.13 13.78 7.37
N GLU A 70 -2.36 13.16 6.47
CA GLU A 70 -1.55 13.86 5.48
C GLU A 70 -2.42 14.67 4.50
N LEU A 71 -3.55 14.10 4.05
CA LEU A 71 -4.54 14.78 3.22
C LEU A 71 -5.20 15.96 3.92
N GLU A 72 -5.56 15.83 5.20
CA GLU A 72 -6.06 16.94 5.98
C GLU A 72 -5.00 18.04 6.18
N GLY A 73 -3.73 17.65 6.35
CA GLY A 73 -2.60 18.57 6.35
C GLY A 73 -2.47 19.39 5.06
N TRP A 74 -2.94 18.86 3.93
CA TRP A 74 -3.02 19.57 2.64
C TRP A 74 -4.32 20.35 2.44
N GLY A 75 -5.23 20.32 3.42
CA GLY A 75 -6.51 21.02 3.41
C GLY A 75 -7.66 20.23 2.79
N GLN A 76 -7.51 18.92 2.58
CA GLN A 76 -8.58 18.05 2.10
C GLN A 76 -9.44 17.58 3.28
N ASP A 77 -10.77 17.57 3.12
CA ASP A 77 -11.67 17.01 4.14
C ASP A 77 -11.45 15.50 4.30
N ARG A 78 -11.30 15.06 5.55
CA ARG A 78 -10.96 13.68 5.91
C ARG A 78 -12.06 12.69 5.50
N VAL A 79 -13.32 13.08 5.63
CA VAL A 79 -14.47 12.24 5.24
C VAL A 79 -14.56 12.12 3.72
N GLN A 80 -14.36 13.22 2.99
CA GLN A 80 -14.31 13.18 1.53
C GLN A 80 -13.13 12.34 1.01
N ALA A 81 -11.96 12.44 1.65
CA ALA A 81 -10.80 11.63 1.32
C ALA A 81 -11.07 10.13 1.53
N ALA A 82 -11.67 9.78 2.67
CA ALA A 82 -12.08 8.40 2.95
C ALA A 82 -13.09 7.89 1.91
N GLN A 83 -14.09 8.69 1.52
CA GLN A 83 -15.03 8.31 0.45
C GLN A 83 -14.32 8.04 -0.87
N ALA A 84 -13.36 8.87 -1.27
CA ALA A 84 -12.58 8.65 -2.48
C ALA A 84 -11.76 7.34 -2.41
N VAL A 85 -11.25 6.98 -1.23
CA VAL A 85 -10.57 5.70 -1.00
C VAL A 85 -11.56 4.53 -1.11
N ALA A 86 -12.77 4.64 -0.54
CA ALA A 86 -13.82 3.63 -0.69
C ALA A 86 -14.19 3.39 -2.15
N ASP A 87 -14.40 4.46 -2.91
CA ASP A 87 -14.69 4.39 -4.35
C ASP A 87 -13.53 3.74 -5.13
N ALA A 88 -12.29 4.08 -4.80
CA ALA A 88 -11.11 3.48 -5.42
C ALA A 88 -11.00 1.97 -5.13
N GLN A 89 -11.30 1.55 -3.90
CA GLN A 89 -11.29 0.13 -3.51
C GLN A 89 -12.35 -0.67 -4.25
N GLN A 90 -13.56 -0.11 -4.43
CA GLN A 90 -14.63 -0.76 -5.18
C GLN A 90 -14.34 -0.94 -6.67
N GLN A 91 -13.43 -0.14 -7.24
CA GLN A 91 -13.02 -0.26 -8.65
C GLN A 91 -11.97 -1.35 -8.87
N LEU A 92 -11.36 -1.89 -7.81
CA LEU A 92 -10.34 -2.92 -7.95
C LEU A 92 -10.98 -4.26 -8.34
N PRO A 93 -10.37 -5.03 -9.25
CA PRO A 93 -10.89 -6.35 -9.63
C PRO A 93 -10.97 -7.31 -8.43
N GLN A 94 -10.03 -7.18 -7.48
CA GLN A 94 -9.97 -7.92 -6.22
C GLN A 94 -11.17 -7.65 -5.31
N TRP A 95 -11.83 -6.50 -5.45
CA TRP A 95 -13.05 -6.19 -4.72
C TRP A 95 -14.14 -7.24 -4.97
N GLN A 96 -14.25 -7.72 -6.21
CA GLN A 96 -15.22 -8.73 -6.60
C GLN A 96 -14.85 -10.14 -6.11
N GLU A 97 -13.60 -10.35 -5.69
CA GLU A 97 -13.12 -11.62 -5.14
C GLU A 97 -13.36 -11.71 -3.63
N LEU A 98 -13.71 -10.60 -2.97
CA LEU A 98 -14.05 -10.57 -1.55
C LEU A 98 -15.49 -11.02 -1.28
N ASP A 99 -15.68 -11.67 -0.14
CA ASP A 99 -17.01 -11.95 0.37
C ASP A 99 -17.72 -10.67 0.85
N ALA A 100 -19.06 -10.69 0.86
CA ALA A 100 -19.87 -9.52 1.26
C ALA A 100 -19.53 -9.00 2.67
N GLY A 101 -19.11 -9.88 3.59
CA GLY A 101 -18.63 -9.48 4.92
C GLY A 101 -17.34 -8.68 4.86
N GLN A 102 -16.35 -9.15 4.09
CA GLN A 102 -15.06 -8.47 3.94
C GLN A 102 -15.21 -7.12 3.21
N GLN A 103 -16.10 -7.06 2.22
CA GLN A 103 -16.46 -5.81 1.56
C GLN A 103 -17.07 -4.82 2.56
N ALA A 104 -18.04 -5.26 3.36
CA ALA A 104 -18.67 -4.42 4.38
C ALA A 104 -17.68 -3.94 5.44
N ASP A 105 -16.81 -4.82 5.93
CA ASP A 105 -15.78 -4.48 6.91
C ASP A 105 -14.77 -3.48 6.36
N THR A 106 -14.35 -3.64 5.10
CA THR A 106 -13.43 -2.71 4.43
C THR A 106 -14.06 -1.33 4.26
N LEU A 107 -15.32 -1.23 3.79
CA LEU A 107 -16.00 0.07 3.67
C LEU A 107 -16.21 0.72 5.03
N ARG A 108 -16.56 -0.07 6.05
CA ARG A 108 -16.77 0.44 7.41
C ARG A 108 -15.48 0.96 8.02
N ALA A 109 -14.36 0.26 7.80
CA ALA A 109 -13.03 0.71 8.21
C ALA A 109 -12.66 2.04 7.58
N ILE A 110 -12.88 2.17 6.27
CA ILE A 110 -12.62 3.41 5.53
C ILE A 110 -13.49 4.56 6.06
N GLU A 111 -14.79 4.33 6.24
CA GLU A 111 -15.72 5.34 6.74
C GLU A 111 -15.34 5.82 8.15
N ASN A 112 -15.02 4.90 9.06
CA ASN A 112 -14.67 5.23 10.44
C ASN A 112 -13.29 5.89 10.54
N ALA A 113 -12.32 5.49 9.71
CA ALA A 113 -11.05 6.20 9.60
C ALA A 113 -11.24 7.65 9.14
N GLY A 114 -12.15 7.89 8.19
CA GLY A 114 -12.56 9.23 7.76
C GLY A 114 -13.13 10.10 8.88
N LYS A 115 -13.81 9.49 9.85
CA LYS A 115 -14.40 10.16 11.02
C LYS A 115 -13.45 10.22 12.23
N GLY A 116 -12.32 9.52 12.19
CA GLY A 116 -11.45 9.31 13.35
C GLY A 116 -12.07 8.41 14.41
N GLU A 117 -12.96 7.50 14.02
CA GLU A 117 -13.68 6.54 14.88
C GLU A 117 -13.15 5.10 14.73
N CYS A 118 -11.86 4.97 14.39
CA CYS A 118 -11.09 3.78 14.70
C CYS A 118 -10.87 3.74 16.22
#